data_AF-A0A927T0Q6-F1
#
_entry.id   AF-A0A927T0Q6-F1
#
_cell.length_a   1.000
_cell.length_b   1.000
_cell.length_c   1.000
_cell.angle_alpha   90.00
_cell.angle_beta   90.00
_cell.angle_gamma   90.00
#
_symmetry.space_group_name_H-M   'P 1'
#
loop_
_entity.id
_entity.type
_entity.pdbx_description
1 polymer ?
#
loop_
_entity_poly.entity_id
_entity_poly.type
_entity_poly.pdbx_seq_one_letter_code
_entity_poly.pdbx_strand_id
1 'polypeptide(L)'
;MEKQMIEEIKNSIRNTTSFRNEVKILRDNGYTIDETDLAQQKAAAYIKKRNGIKNIIDAKKKLDAEFELVKKAFVDYERIEYFKKKKLISPILKQFYDTIKELYDNCDFHIEYGNYFGIINMLAAEGSRYPFLKEIGHTDSTTETEKFLDSLIAQVRKEVCYSDMFKEYFFYYKCMECQRSINKKLEGNENVSNVPFDTQKDFGFPIYQHAINLVKVGDRRFILDPSYIQFCDIQETMDVIGVPGRGGARPGHYLMNTPEQIKLLHTLVTKGYFEVTEENLKMYMESFVLSNRNSEFYKNNPDISPTETEFDYKDYIALLLGKKRLNIGKYDEIGPFKGDGFIKNKTSR
;
A
#
# COMPACT_ATOMS: atom_id res chain seq x y z
N MET A 1 -43.20 16.13 22.95
CA MET A 1 -42.08 16.41 22.03
C MET A 1 -42.10 15.49 20.81
N GLU A 2 -42.12 14.16 20.98
CA GLU A 2 -42.10 13.21 19.85
C GLU A 2 -43.35 13.26 18.93
N LYS A 3 -44.56 13.37 19.51
CA LYS A 3 -45.80 13.54 18.72
C LYS A 3 -45.80 14.82 17.86
N GLN A 4 -45.28 15.92 18.40
CA GLN A 4 -45.18 17.19 17.69
C GLN A 4 -44.19 17.11 16.52
N MET A 5 -43.04 16.48 16.74
CA MET A 5 -42.05 16.24 15.68
C MET A 5 -42.58 15.34 14.56
N ILE A 6 -43.37 14.32 14.88
CA ILE A 6 -44.01 13.45 13.87
C ILE A 6 -45.00 14.24 13.01
N GLU A 7 -45.81 15.10 13.61
CA GLU A 7 -46.76 15.95 12.87
C GLU A 7 -46.04 17.00 12.00
N GLU A 8 -44.93 17.57 12.46
CA GLU A 8 -44.08 18.46 11.64
C GLU A 8 -43.49 17.73 10.42
N ILE A 9 -43.04 16.47 10.60
CA ILE A 9 -42.53 15.65 9.49
C ILE A 9 -43.64 15.32 8.49
N LYS A 10 -44.84 14.93 8.96
CA LYS A 10 -45.99 14.68 8.08
C LYS A 10 -46.35 15.91 7.27
N ASN A 11 -46.41 17.08 7.91
CA ASN A 11 -46.71 18.35 7.24
C ASN A 11 -45.63 18.74 6.22
N SER A 12 -44.36 18.51 6.54
CA SER A 12 -43.25 18.73 5.60
C SER A 12 -43.37 17.82 4.37
N ILE A 13 -43.64 16.52 4.57
CA ILE A 13 -43.80 15.54 3.48
C ILE A 13 -44.95 15.93 2.55
N ARG A 14 -46.12 16.31 3.09
CA ARG A 14 -47.29 16.76 2.31
C ARG A 14 -47.00 17.98 1.43
N ASN A 15 -46.06 18.82 1.87
CA ASN A 15 -45.68 20.03 1.14
C ASN A 15 -44.63 19.80 0.06
N THR A 16 -44.07 18.59 -0.05
CA THR A 16 -43.11 18.28 -1.12
C THR A 16 -43.80 18.08 -2.47
N THR A 17 -43.19 18.61 -3.54
CA THR A 17 -43.64 18.41 -4.93
C THR A 17 -43.74 16.93 -5.30
N SER A 18 -42.82 16.10 -4.80
CA SER A 18 -42.81 14.65 -5.02
C SER A 18 -44.05 13.97 -4.44
N PHE A 19 -44.46 14.31 -3.21
CA PHE A 19 -45.66 13.75 -2.59
C PHE A 19 -46.92 14.13 -3.36
N ARG A 20 -47.05 15.40 -3.76
CA ARG A 20 -48.20 15.89 -4.53
C ARG A 20 -48.30 15.22 -5.91
N ASN A 21 -47.17 15.01 -6.58
CA ASN A 21 -47.13 14.31 -7.86
C ASN A 21 -47.54 12.84 -7.73
N GLU A 22 -47.14 12.17 -6.67
CA GLU A 22 -47.50 10.77 -6.42
C GLU A 22 -48.99 10.61 -6.09
N VAL A 23 -49.55 11.48 -5.25
CA VAL A 23 -50.99 11.53 -4.99
C VAL A 23 -51.76 11.76 -6.28
N LYS A 24 -51.28 12.67 -7.14
CA LYS A 24 -51.89 12.92 -8.45
C LYS A 24 -51.86 11.68 -9.34
N ILE A 25 -50.71 11.02 -9.49
CA ILE A 25 -50.57 9.79 -10.28
C ILE A 25 -51.54 8.71 -9.79
N LEU A 26 -51.67 8.53 -8.47
CA LEU A 26 -52.55 7.52 -7.92
C LEU A 26 -54.04 7.85 -8.13
N ARG A 27 -54.42 9.13 -8.04
CA ARG A 27 -55.78 9.58 -8.38
C ARG A 27 -56.09 9.41 -9.87
N ASP A 28 -55.15 9.76 -10.74
CA ASP A 28 -55.29 9.63 -12.19
C ASP A 28 -55.49 8.16 -12.61
N ASN A 29 -55.02 7.21 -11.79
CA ASN A 29 -55.22 5.77 -11.98
C ASN A 29 -56.46 5.21 -11.25
N GLY A 30 -57.35 6.08 -10.75
CA GLY A 30 -58.63 5.69 -10.13
C GLY A 30 -58.57 5.26 -8.67
N TYR A 31 -57.42 5.43 -7.99
CA TYR A 31 -57.32 5.11 -6.56
C TYR A 31 -57.89 6.22 -5.69
N THR A 32 -58.72 5.87 -4.71
CA THR A 32 -59.12 6.78 -3.63
C THR A 32 -58.05 6.74 -2.54
N ILE A 33 -57.35 7.87 -2.32
CA ILE A 33 -56.25 7.96 -1.36
C ILE A 33 -56.57 8.96 -0.25
N ASP A 34 -56.43 8.49 0.99
CA ASP A 34 -56.31 9.35 2.16
C ASP A 34 -54.87 9.88 2.25
N GLU A 35 -54.69 11.15 1.91
CA GLU A 35 -53.39 11.82 1.97
C GLU A 35 -52.81 11.85 3.40
N THR A 36 -53.65 11.71 4.43
CA THR A 36 -53.20 11.60 5.82
C THR A 36 -52.53 10.28 6.08
N ASP A 37 -53.14 9.19 5.63
CA ASP A 37 -52.58 7.84 5.79
C ASP A 37 -51.30 7.68 4.96
N LEU A 38 -51.29 8.13 3.70
CA LEU A 38 -50.09 8.06 2.86
C LEU A 38 -48.92 8.89 3.43
N ALA A 39 -49.20 10.09 3.95
CA ALA A 39 -48.18 10.90 4.61
C ALA A 39 -47.66 10.23 5.89
N GLN A 40 -48.53 9.54 6.64
CA GLN A 40 -48.16 8.79 7.84
C GLN A 40 -47.27 7.59 7.52
N GLN A 41 -47.60 6.82 6.48
CA GLN A 41 -46.77 5.70 6.01
C GLN A 41 -45.38 6.16 5.57
N LYS A 42 -45.29 7.27 4.84
CA LYS A 42 -44.00 7.85 4.42
C LYS A 42 -43.19 8.44 5.56
N ALA A 43 -43.85 9.11 6.51
CA ALA A 43 -43.19 9.59 7.72
C ALA A 43 -42.62 8.42 8.54
N ALA A 44 -43.36 7.31 8.67
CA ALA A 44 -42.88 6.10 9.34
C ALA A 44 -41.68 5.48 8.62
N ALA A 45 -41.70 5.38 7.28
CA ALA A 45 -40.58 4.91 6.49
C ALA A 45 -39.33 5.81 6.62
N TYR A 46 -39.52 7.14 6.61
CA TYR A 46 -38.45 8.11 6.81
C TYR A 46 -37.84 8.03 8.21
N ILE A 47 -38.67 7.93 9.26
CA ILE A 47 -38.22 7.77 10.65
C ILE A 47 -37.48 6.44 10.82
N LYS A 48 -37.99 5.34 10.24
CA LYS A 48 -37.31 4.03 10.25
C LYS A 48 -35.93 4.11 9.56
N LYS A 49 -35.84 4.77 8.41
CA LYS A 49 -34.57 4.99 7.69
C LYS A 49 -33.61 5.88 8.48
N ARG A 50 -34.12 6.96 9.10
CA ARG A 50 -33.34 7.88 9.95
C ARG A 50 -32.81 7.20 11.20
N ASN A 51 -33.62 6.36 11.85
CA ASN A 51 -33.19 5.56 13.00
C ASN A 51 -32.17 4.48 12.60
N GLY A 52 -32.32 3.89 11.41
CA GLY A 52 -31.27 3.02 10.84
C GLY A 52 -29.94 3.74 10.62
N ILE A 53 -29.96 4.95 10.05
CA ILE A 53 -28.77 5.78 9.87
C ILE A 53 -28.15 6.19 11.21
N LYS A 54 -28.98 6.54 12.20
CA LYS A 54 -28.52 6.86 13.56
C LYS A 54 -27.84 5.65 14.21
N ASN A 55 -28.42 4.46 14.09
CA ASN A 55 -27.83 3.22 14.59
C ASN A 55 -26.49 2.89 13.90
N ILE A 56 -26.36 3.18 12.59
CA ILE A 56 -25.09 3.02 11.86
C ILE A 56 -24.04 4.03 12.34
N ILE A 57 -24.43 5.29 12.58
CA ILE A 57 -23.54 6.33 13.12
C ILE A 57 -23.09 5.98 14.55
N ASP A 58 -24.01 5.50 15.39
CA ASP A 58 -23.71 5.13 16.77
C ASP A 58 -22.87 3.83 16.83
N ALA A 59 -23.13 2.86 15.95
CA ALA A 59 -22.28 1.68 15.77
C ALA A 59 -20.87 2.06 15.29
N LYS A 60 -20.76 3.01 14.34
CA LYS A 60 -19.47 3.55 13.89
C LYS A 60 -18.72 4.24 15.03
N LYS A 61 -19.38 5.11 15.81
CA LYS A 61 -18.76 5.75 16.98
C LYS A 61 -18.29 4.75 18.03
N LYS A 62 -19.05 3.68 18.26
CA LYS A 62 -18.68 2.59 19.16
C LYS A 62 -17.46 1.84 18.62
N LEU A 63 -17.45 1.53 17.32
CA LEU A 63 -16.32 0.90 16.64
C LEU A 63 -15.07 1.78 16.71
N ASP A 64 -15.19 3.08 16.46
CA ASP A 64 -14.08 4.05 16.54
C ASP A 64 -13.54 4.14 17.99
N ALA A 65 -14.41 4.12 19.00
CA ALA A 65 -13.99 4.14 20.41
C ALA A 65 -13.32 2.83 20.86
N GLU A 66 -13.83 1.68 20.41
CA GLU A 66 -13.20 0.37 20.62
C GLU A 66 -11.86 0.28 19.87
N PHE A 67 -11.77 0.89 18.69
CA PHE A 67 -10.55 0.97 17.89
C PHE A 67 -9.47 1.83 18.56
N GLU A 68 -9.83 2.96 19.16
CA GLU A 68 -8.88 3.77 19.96
C GLU A 68 -8.39 3.05 21.22
N LEU A 69 -9.25 2.21 21.85
CA LEU A 69 -8.84 1.34 22.95
C LEU A 69 -7.85 0.25 22.48
N VAL A 70 -8.09 -0.35 21.30
CA VAL A 70 -7.18 -1.32 20.69
C VAL A 70 -5.86 -0.66 20.29
N LYS A 71 -5.87 0.53 19.67
CA LYS A 71 -4.65 1.31 19.36
C LYS A 71 -3.80 1.53 20.61
N LYS A 72 -4.43 2.00 21.70
CA LYS A 72 -3.75 2.27 22.96
C LYS A 72 -3.13 1.00 23.54
N ALA A 73 -3.83 -0.13 23.45
CA ALA A 73 -3.33 -1.41 23.93
C ALA A 73 -2.27 -2.06 23.02
N PHE A 74 -2.25 -1.76 21.72
CA PHE A 74 -1.28 -2.31 20.77
C PHE A 74 0.07 -1.58 20.84
N VAL A 75 0.07 -0.27 21.10
CA VAL A 75 1.28 0.49 21.48
C VAL A 75 1.92 -0.09 22.75
N ASP A 76 1.11 -0.61 23.66
CA ASP A 76 1.59 -1.34 24.83
C ASP A 76 2.01 -2.79 24.50
N TYR A 77 1.52 -3.42 23.42
CA TYR A 77 1.86 -4.79 23.02
C TYR A 77 3.31 -4.98 22.54
N GLU A 78 3.88 -4.03 21.80
CA GLU A 78 5.31 -4.10 21.44
C GLU A 78 6.22 -3.88 22.67
N ARG A 79 5.74 -3.09 23.63
CA ARG A 79 6.32 -3.03 24.99
C ARG A 79 6.14 -4.35 25.76
N ILE A 80 5.07 -5.10 25.55
CA ILE A 80 4.79 -6.39 26.23
C ILE A 80 5.79 -7.47 25.83
N GLU A 81 6.23 -7.59 24.58
CA GLU A 81 7.31 -8.55 24.21
C GLU A 81 8.65 -8.18 24.87
N TYR A 82 8.94 -6.88 24.98
CA TYR A 82 10.07 -6.35 25.74
C TYR A 82 9.96 -6.68 27.26
N PHE A 83 8.77 -6.58 27.86
CA PHE A 83 8.54 -6.89 29.28
C PHE A 83 8.41 -8.38 29.60
N LYS A 84 7.92 -9.21 28.65
CA LYS A 84 7.95 -10.69 28.73
C LYS A 84 9.37 -11.20 28.92
N LYS A 85 10.34 -10.68 28.15
CA LYS A 85 11.77 -10.97 28.30
C LYS A 85 12.33 -10.58 29.68
N LYS A 86 11.64 -9.71 30.43
CA LYS A 86 12.05 -9.19 31.75
C LYS A 86 11.22 -9.71 32.93
N LYS A 87 10.29 -10.67 32.73
CA LYS A 87 9.43 -11.25 33.79
C LYS A 87 8.64 -10.22 34.61
N LEU A 88 8.23 -9.10 34.00
CA LEU A 88 7.45 -8.05 34.66
C LEU A 88 6.09 -7.93 33.97
N ILE A 89 5.12 -8.78 34.33
CA ILE A 89 3.75 -8.67 33.82
C ILE A 89 2.81 -8.34 34.98
N SER A 90 2.15 -7.19 34.90
CA SER A 90 1.08 -6.79 35.81
C SER A 90 -0.18 -7.65 35.60
N PRO A 91 -0.94 -8.02 36.66
CA PRO A 91 -2.18 -8.80 36.55
C PRO A 91 -3.21 -8.24 35.56
N ILE A 92 -3.27 -6.92 35.40
CA ILE A 92 -4.19 -6.23 34.47
C ILE A 92 -3.82 -6.51 33.00
N LEU A 93 -2.51 -6.63 32.69
CA LEU A 93 -2.02 -6.91 31.34
C LEU A 93 -2.25 -8.37 30.94
N LYS A 94 -2.19 -9.30 31.88
CA LYS A 94 -2.54 -10.70 31.64
C LYS A 94 -4.02 -10.84 31.32
N GLN A 95 -4.88 -10.16 32.08
CA GLN A 95 -6.33 -10.16 31.84
C GLN A 95 -6.69 -9.58 30.46
N PHE A 96 -6.00 -8.54 30.00
CA PHE A 96 -6.20 -7.97 28.68
C PHE A 96 -5.78 -8.92 27.54
N TYR A 97 -4.62 -9.57 27.68
CA TYR A 97 -4.15 -10.56 26.70
C TYR A 97 -5.10 -11.76 26.59
N ASP A 98 -5.56 -12.28 27.73
CA ASP A 98 -6.48 -13.40 27.79
C ASP A 98 -7.84 -13.04 27.14
N THR A 99 -8.28 -11.78 27.26
CA THR A 99 -9.52 -11.29 26.62
C THR A 99 -9.40 -11.17 25.10
N ILE A 100 -8.26 -10.66 24.57
CA ILE A 100 -8.03 -10.56 23.12
C ILE A 100 -7.93 -11.96 22.50
N LYS A 101 -7.26 -12.89 23.19
CA LYS A 101 -7.15 -14.28 22.76
C LYS A 101 -8.50 -15.00 22.79
N GLU A 102 -9.29 -14.79 23.84
CA GLU A 102 -10.66 -15.33 23.93
C GLU A 102 -11.57 -14.78 22.82
N LEU A 103 -11.44 -13.50 22.45
CA LEU A 103 -12.16 -12.93 21.30
C LEU A 103 -11.71 -13.54 19.97
N TYR A 104 -10.41 -13.80 19.79
CA TYR A 104 -9.86 -14.44 18.59
C TYR A 104 -10.30 -15.91 18.46
N ASP A 105 -10.30 -16.65 19.58
CA ASP A 105 -10.62 -18.08 19.61
C ASP A 105 -12.14 -18.35 19.51
N ASN A 106 -13.00 -17.40 19.90
CA ASN A 106 -14.46 -17.57 19.91
C ASN A 106 -15.21 -16.87 18.78
N CYS A 107 -14.54 -16.01 18.02
CA CYS A 107 -15.12 -15.36 16.85
C CYS A 107 -14.66 -16.15 15.62
N ASP A 108 -15.58 -16.83 14.93
CA ASP A 108 -15.38 -17.56 13.67
C ASP A 108 -15.15 -16.58 12.50
N PHE A 109 -14.21 -15.65 12.72
CA PHE A 109 -13.83 -14.60 11.81
C PHE A 109 -12.73 -15.13 10.91
N HIS A 110 -13.14 -15.72 9.78
CA HIS A 110 -12.31 -15.75 8.59
C HIS A 110 -12.12 -14.31 8.09
N ILE A 111 -11.17 -13.59 8.70
CA ILE A 111 -10.68 -12.33 8.15
C ILE A 111 -9.84 -12.71 6.93
N GLU A 112 -10.37 -12.44 5.73
CA GLU A 112 -9.56 -12.43 4.51
C GLU A 112 -8.32 -11.58 4.77
N TYR A 113 -7.14 -12.16 4.53
CA TYR A 113 -5.81 -11.63 4.83
C TYR A 113 -5.57 -10.17 4.38
N GLY A 114 -6.39 -9.62 3.49
CA GLY A 114 -6.33 -8.23 3.03
C GLY A 114 -6.65 -7.16 4.09
N ASN A 115 -7.40 -7.47 5.16
CA ASN A 115 -7.80 -6.45 6.15
C ASN A 115 -6.78 -6.19 7.27
N TYR A 116 -5.78 -7.06 7.45
CA TYR A 116 -4.67 -6.80 8.39
C TYR A 116 -3.80 -5.62 7.92
N PHE A 117 -3.70 -5.40 6.61
CA PHE A 117 -2.93 -4.32 6.02
C PHE A 117 -3.59 -2.94 6.18
N GLY A 118 -4.92 -2.86 6.19
CA GLY A 118 -5.64 -1.62 6.47
C GLY A 118 -5.29 -1.04 7.85
N ILE A 119 -5.13 -1.90 8.86
CA ILE A 119 -4.82 -1.51 10.24
C ILE A 119 -3.36 -1.06 10.39
N ILE A 120 -2.40 -1.75 9.75
CA ILE A 120 -0.98 -1.32 9.71
C ILE A 120 -0.84 0.03 8.98
N ASN A 121 -1.60 0.24 7.90
CA ASN A 121 -1.58 1.47 7.12
C ASN A 121 -2.30 2.65 7.80
N MET A 122 -3.34 2.40 8.60
CA MET A 122 -3.99 3.45 9.38
C MET A 122 -3.13 3.89 10.58
N LEU A 123 -2.38 2.96 11.19
CA LEU A 123 -1.35 3.29 12.17
C LEU A 123 -0.18 4.07 11.56
N ALA A 124 0.04 3.95 10.24
CA ALA A 124 1.03 4.71 9.49
C ALA A 124 0.57 6.11 9.03
N ALA A 125 -0.75 6.37 8.98
CA ALA A 125 -1.30 7.55 8.31
C ALA A 125 -1.49 8.79 9.21
N GLU A 126 -1.55 8.66 10.54
CA GLU A 126 -1.70 9.81 11.45
C GLU A 126 -0.40 10.10 12.23
N GLY A 127 0.53 10.82 11.60
CA GLY A 127 1.59 11.55 12.31
C GLY A 127 2.99 11.53 11.71
N SER A 128 3.28 10.59 10.81
CA SER A 128 4.48 10.60 9.98
C SER A 128 4.26 9.59 8.87
N ARG A 129 4.45 9.94 7.60
CA ARG A 129 4.15 9.06 6.46
C ARG A 129 4.79 7.67 6.51
N TYR A 130 5.68 7.39 7.48
CA TYR A 130 6.15 6.06 7.84
C TYR A 130 6.65 6.03 9.32
N PRO A 131 5.83 5.73 10.33
CA PRO A 131 6.24 5.74 11.74
C PRO A 131 7.34 4.72 12.05
N PHE A 132 7.35 3.59 11.33
CA PHE A 132 8.39 2.58 11.41
C PHE A 132 9.77 3.07 10.93
N LEU A 133 9.87 4.22 10.23
CA LEU A 133 11.15 4.82 9.87
C LEU A 133 11.84 5.54 11.04
N LYS A 134 11.09 5.98 12.06
CA LYS A 134 11.70 6.63 13.25
C LYS A 134 12.44 5.62 14.13
N GLU A 135 12.09 4.35 14.04
CA GLU A 135 12.70 3.26 14.79
C GLU A 135 12.98 2.05 13.89
N ILE A 136 13.64 2.24 12.74
CA ILE A 136 14.48 1.16 12.21
C ILE A 136 15.64 1.04 13.19
N GLY A 137 15.38 0.40 14.32
CA GLY A 137 16.38 -0.02 15.28
C GLY A 137 17.41 -0.84 14.51
N HIS A 138 18.68 -0.64 14.86
CA HIS A 138 19.77 -1.46 14.38
C HIS A 138 19.32 -2.93 14.39
N THR A 139 19.17 -3.53 13.21
CA THR A 139 18.93 -4.97 13.16
C THR A 139 20.13 -5.64 13.83
N ASP A 140 19.89 -6.71 14.60
CA ASP A 140 20.94 -7.50 15.23
C ASP A 140 21.77 -8.20 14.14
N SER A 141 22.59 -7.42 13.43
CA SER A 141 23.41 -7.90 12.33
C SER A 141 24.51 -8.78 12.89
N THR A 142 24.47 -10.02 12.46
CA THR A 142 25.27 -11.10 13.05
C THR A 142 26.64 -11.23 12.40
N THR A 143 26.79 -10.66 11.20
CA THR A 143 28.02 -10.76 10.40
C THR A 143 28.63 -9.39 10.13
N GLU A 144 29.95 -9.35 9.92
CA GLU A 144 30.65 -8.11 9.52
C GLU A 144 30.14 -7.56 8.17
N THR A 145 29.75 -8.45 7.25
CA THR A 145 29.12 -8.06 5.99
C THR A 145 27.80 -7.32 6.21
N GLU A 146 26.91 -7.84 7.07
CA GLU A 146 25.63 -7.18 7.35
C GLU A 146 25.84 -5.85 8.08
N LYS A 147 26.76 -5.77 9.05
CA LYS A 147 27.08 -4.50 9.73
C LYS A 147 27.59 -3.44 8.75
N PHE A 148 28.44 -3.84 7.80
CA PHE A 148 28.92 -2.97 6.73
C PHE A 148 27.75 -2.45 5.86
N LEU A 149 26.87 -3.35 5.41
CA LEU A 149 25.72 -2.99 4.57
C LEU A 149 24.71 -2.11 5.31
N ASP A 150 24.39 -2.42 6.57
CA ASP A 150 23.51 -1.63 7.42
C ASP A 150 24.06 -0.19 7.59
N SER A 151 25.36 -0.06 7.86
CA SER A 151 26.03 1.24 7.99
C SER A 151 25.97 2.03 6.68
N LEU A 152 26.26 1.38 5.56
CA LEU A 152 26.19 1.98 4.23
C LEU A 152 24.77 2.49 3.93
N ILE A 153 23.75 1.65 4.11
CA ILE A 153 22.37 2.00 3.82
C ILE A 153 21.85 3.08 4.77
N ALA A 154 22.17 3.03 6.05
CA ALA A 154 21.78 4.04 7.01
C ALA A 154 22.31 5.43 6.62
N GLN A 155 23.58 5.50 6.20
CA GLN A 155 24.18 6.75 5.71
C GLN A 155 23.49 7.26 4.45
N VAL A 156 23.23 6.40 3.47
CA VAL A 156 22.57 6.77 2.21
C VAL A 156 21.14 7.25 2.46
N ARG A 157 20.36 6.55 3.29
CA ARG A 157 18.99 6.96 3.62
C ARG A 157 18.96 8.30 4.36
N LYS A 158 19.89 8.52 5.29
CA LYS A 158 20.01 9.80 6.01
C LYS A 158 20.33 10.96 5.06
N GLU A 159 21.24 10.75 4.11
CA GLU A 159 21.66 11.76 3.13
C GLU A 159 20.58 12.05 2.08
N VAL A 160 19.93 11.00 1.55
CA VAL A 160 19.05 11.09 0.39
C VAL A 160 17.59 10.95 0.76
N CYS A 161 17.19 9.81 1.33
CA CYS A 161 15.77 9.49 1.56
C CYS A 161 15.09 10.41 2.60
N TYR A 162 15.84 10.86 3.61
CA TYR A 162 15.32 11.62 4.75
C TYR A 162 15.69 13.10 4.73
N SER A 163 16.46 13.56 3.76
CA SER A 163 16.78 14.98 3.69
C SER A 163 15.57 15.78 3.22
N ASP A 164 15.39 16.96 3.83
CA ASP A 164 14.26 17.85 3.55
C ASP A 164 14.18 18.25 2.08
N MET A 165 15.34 18.29 1.41
CA MET A 165 15.48 18.58 -0.02
C MET A 165 14.62 17.66 -0.89
N PHE A 166 14.39 16.40 -0.50
CA PHE A 166 13.65 15.44 -1.31
C PHE A 166 12.21 15.19 -0.81
N LYS A 167 11.70 16.00 0.12
CA LYS A 167 10.26 15.96 0.46
C LYS A 167 9.37 16.37 -0.71
N GLU A 168 9.90 17.17 -1.64
CA GLU A 168 9.17 17.75 -2.78
C GLU A 168 9.52 17.15 -4.15
N TYR A 169 10.57 16.31 -4.24
CA TYR A 169 11.02 15.74 -5.52
C TYR A 169 10.28 14.47 -5.92
N PHE A 170 10.13 14.29 -7.24
CA PHE A 170 9.64 13.06 -7.87
C PHE A 170 10.46 11.83 -7.46
N PHE A 171 9.78 10.71 -7.22
CA PHE A 171 10.34 9.42 -6.78
C PHE A 171 11.60 9.00 -7.54
N TYR A 172 11.63 9.22 -8.86
CA TYR A 172 12.78 8.90 -9.71
C TYR A 172 14.12 9.47 -9.20
N TYR A 173 14.15 10.74 -8.80
CA TYR A 173 15.42 11.36 -8.43
C TYR A 173 16.00 10.70 -7.17
N LYS A 174 15.16 10.15 -6.29
CA LYS A 174 15.62 9.53 -5.04
C LYS A 174 16.42 8.26 -5.29
N CYS A 175 15.97 7.35 -6.15
CA CYS A 175 16.70 6.10 -6.41
C CYS A 175 18.03 6.36 -7.14
N MET A 176 18.05 7.28 -8.10
CA MET A 176 19.29 7.68 -8.78
C MET A 176 20.32 8.29 -7.81
N GLU A 177 19.88 9.18 -6.92
CA GLU A 177 20.76 9.78 -5.91
C GLU A 177 21.21 8.77 -4.87
N CYS A 178 20.35 7.82 -4.49
CA CYS A 178 20.74 6.70 -3.64
C CYS A 178 21.86 5.86 -4.29
N GLN A 179 21.69 5.46 -5.54
CA GLN A 179 22.69 4.72 -6.29
C GLN A 179 24.01 5.50 -6.40
N ARG A 180 23.94 6.81 -6.72
CA ARG A 180 25.13 7.68 -6.77
C ARG A 180 25.85 7.75 -5.44
N SER A 181 25.11 7.91 -4.34
CA SER A 181 25.68 7.93 -2.99
C SER A 181 26.33 6.59 -2.61
N ILE A 182 25.69 5.46 -2.97
CA ILE A 182 26.28 4.12 -2.82
C ILE A 182 27.58 4.02 -3.62
N ASN A 183 27.57 4.36 -4.91
CA ASN A 183 28.74 4.29 -5.79
C ASN A 183 29.93 5.06 -5.21
N LYS A 184 29.69 6.30 -4.77
CA LYS A 184 30.71 7.15 -4.15
C LYS A 184 31.27 6.56 -2.84
N LYS A 185 30.42 5.96 -2.00
CA LYS A 185 30.85 5.35 -0.73
C LYS A 185 31.58 4.03 -0.90
N LEU A 186 31.37 3.34 -2.02
CA LEU A 186 32.06 2.10 -2.37
C LEU A 186 33.33 2.34 -3.19
N GLU A 187 33.56 3.56 -3.67
CA GLU A 187 34.74 3.93 -4.46
C GLU A 187 36.03 3.68 -3.65
N GLY A 188 36.98 2.96 -4.25
CA GLY A 188 38.26 2.60 -3.62
C GLY A 188 38.19 1.42 -2.64
N ASN A 189 37.03 0.80 -2.41
CA ASN A 189 36.95 -0.41 -1.59
C ASN A 189 37.26 -1.67 -2.41
N GLU A 190 38.51 -2.13 -2.37
CA GLU A 190 38.99 -3.28 -3.14
C GLU A 190 38.30 -4.61 -2.79
N ASN A 191 37.68 -4.70 -1.61
CA ASN A 191 36.99 -5.91 -1.15
C ASN A 191 35.52 -5.98 -1.60
N VAL A 192 35.05 -4.96 -2.33
CA VAL A 192 33.65 -4.83 -2.73
C VAL A 192 33.56 -4.57 -4.22
N SER A 193 32.90 -5.46 -4.96
CA SER A 193 32.54 -5.17 -6.36
C SER A 193 31.14 -4.56 -6.40
N ASN A 194 30.97 -3.46 -7.12
CA ASN A 194 29.68 -2.78 -7.25
C ASN A 194 29.32 -2.62 -8.73
N VAL A 195 28.12 -3.05 -9.09
CA VAL A 195 27.56 -2.86 -10.44
C VAL A 195 26.28 -2.04 -10.31
N PRO A 196 26.28 -0.75 -10.71
CA PRO A 196 25.07 0.05 -10.73
C PRO A 196 24.14 -0.38 -11.86
N PHE A 197 22.83 -0.36 -11.60
CA PHE A 197 21.78 -0.68 -12.56
C PHE A 197 20.69 0.38 -12.60
N ASP A 198 20.29 0.75 -13.81
CA ASP A 198 19.20 1.68 -14.10
C ASP A 198 18.15 0.93 -14.92
N THR A 199 16.93 0.82 -14.40
CA THR A 199 15.87 0.03 -15.03
C THR A 199 15.47 0.56 -16.40
N GLN A 200 15.54 1.87 -16.62
CA GLN A 200 15.21 2.44 -17.92
C GLN A 200 16.31 2.13 -18.93
N LYS A 201 17.57 2.37 -18.54
CA LYS A 201 18.71 2.16 -19.42
C LYS A 201 18.95 0.68 -19.73
N ASP A 202 18.86 -0.16 -18.70
CA ASP A 202 19.33 -1.54 -18.74
C ASP A 202 18.20 -2.53 -19.02
N PHE A 203 16.96 -2.29 -18.56
CA PHE A 203 15.83 -3.17 -18.84
C PHE A 203 15.05 -2.78 -20.08
N GLY A 204 15.14 -1.52 -20.54
CA GLY A 204 14.44 -1.05 -21.73
C GLY A 204 12.95 -0.81 -21.52
N PHE A 205 12.51 -0.65 -20.26
CA PHE A 205 11.13 -0.31 -19.92
C PHE A 205 11.06 1.04 -19.20
N PRO A 206 10.15 1.95 -19.61
CA PRO A 206 10.17 3.33 -19.14
C PRO A 206 9.51 3.54 -17.77
N ILE A 207 8.79 2.55 -17.21
CA ILE A 207 7.95 2.80 -16.04
C ILE A 207 8.80 2.75 -14.75
N TYR A 208 8.62 3.82 -13.96
CA TYR A 208 9.21 4.08 -12.65
C TYR A 208 10.71 4.33 -12.59
N GLN A 209 11.41 4.54 -13.73
CA GLN A 209 12.83 4.91 -13.84
C GLN A 209 13.58 4.65 -12.52
N HIS A 210 14.03 3.42 -12.30
CA HIS A 210 14.51 3.00 -10.98
C HIS A 210 15.99 2.68 -11.04
N ALA A 211 16.69 2.82 -9.91
CA ALA A 211 18.12 2.59 -9.85
C ALA A 211 18.53 1.87 -8.58
N ILE A 212 19.38 0.86 -8.76
CA ILE A 212 19.84 -0.06 -7.71
C ILE A 212 21.31 -0.40 -7.89
N ASN A 213 21.87 -1.12 -6.92
CA ASN A 213 23.23 -1.63 -6.99
C ASN A 213 23.24 -3.13 -6.72
N LEU A 214 23.95 -3.89 -7.56
CA LEU A 214 24.38 -5.24 -7.23
C LEU A 214 25.79 -5.18 -6.65
N VAL A 215 25.89 -5.56 -5.38
CA VAL A 215 27.13 -5.48 -4.61
C VAL A 215 27.59 -6.88 -4.23
N LYS A 216 28.87 -7.19 -4.45
CA LYS A 216 29.51 -8.41 -3.94
C LYS A 216 30.41 -8.03 -2.77
N VAL A 217 30.25 -8.71 -1.64
CA VAL A 217 31.13 -8.58 -0.46
C VAL A 217 31.63 -9.98 -0.10
N GLY A 218 32.92 -10.24 -0.30
CA GLY A 218 33.46 -11.60 -0.26
C GLY A 218 32.84 -12.48 -1.35
N ASP A 219 32.20 -13.59 -0.97
CA ASP A 219 31.52 -14.51 -1.88
C ASP A 219 30.01 -14.29 -2.01
N ARG A 220 29.45 -13.38 -1.20
CA ARG A 220 28.02 -13.10 -1.16
C ARG A 220 27.66 -11.92 -2.07
N ARG A 221 26.46 -11.96 -2.65
CA ARG A 221 25.94 -10.91 -3.53
C ARG A 221 24.66 -10.34 -2.94
N PHE A 222 24.48 -9.04 -3.06
CA PHE A 222 23.36 -8.30 -2.50
C PHE A 222 22.80 -7.31 -3.51
N ILE A 223 21.48 -7.16 -3.53
CA ILE A 223 20.83 -6.00 -4.15
C ILE A 223 20.67 -4.94 -3.07
N LEU A 224 21.15 -3.73 -3.32
CA LEU A 224 20.96 -2.57 -2.48
C LEU A 224 19.93 -1.65 -3.15
N ASP A 225 18.85 -1.41 -2.44
CA ASP A 225 17.76 -0.54 -2.83
C ASP A 225 17.19 0.19 -1.59
N PRO A 226 17.93 1.20 -1.09
CA PRO A 226 17.51 1.96 0.08
C PRO A 226 16.21 2.75 -0.14
N SER A 227 15.81 2.94 -1.41
CA SER A 227 14.66 3.70 -1.84
C SER A 227 13.39 2.87 -2.05
N TYR A 228 13.45 1.54 -1.99
CA TYR A 228 12.33 0.65 -2.36
C TYR A 228 10.99 1.00 -1.68
N ILE A 229 11.04 1.56 -0.47
CA ILE A 229 9.86 2.04 0.27
C ILE A 229 8.95 2.96 -0.54
N GLN A 230 9.48 3.66 -1.56
CA GLN A 230 8.68 4.49 -2.46
C GLN A 230 7.64 3.72 -3.29
N PHE A 231 7.84 2.42 -3.47
CA PHE A 231 6.92 1.54 -4.20
C PHE A 231 5.84 0.93 -3.31
N CYS A 232 5.88 1.20 -2.00
CA CYS A 232 4.92 0.69 -1.02
C CYS A 232 3.72 1.64 -0.79
N ASP A 233 3.63 2.75 -1.52
CA ASP A 233 2.49 3.66 -1.43
C ASP A 233 1.22 3.02 -2.02
N ILE A 234 0.14 2.98 -1.23
CA ILE A 234 -1.05 2.14 -1.43
C ILE A 234 -2.16 2.83 -2.23
N GLN A 235 -1.92 4.02 -2.79
CA GLN A 235 -2.96 4.71 -3.55
C GLN A 235 -3.44 3.92 -4.80
N GLU A 236 -2.66 2.96 -5.29
CA GLU A 236 -2.97 2.12 -6.45
C GLU A 236 -3.01 0.64 -6.04
N THR A 237 -4.20 0.10 -5.78
CA THR A 237 -4.41 -1.30 -5.39
C THR A 237 -4.42 -2.24 -6.60
N MET A 238 -4.33 -3.55 -6.35
CA MET A 238 -4.48 -4.58 -7.40
C MET A 238 -5.83 -4.48 -8.15
N ASP A 239 -6.85 -3.86 -7.54
CA ASP A 239 -8.18 -3.68 -8.13
C ASP A 239 -8.18 -2.72 -9.34
N VAL A 240 -7.09 -1.96 -9.55
CA VAL A 240 -6.94 -1.13 -10.76
C VAL A 240 -6.34 -1.88 -11.94
N ILE A 241 -5.84 -3.10 -11.73
CA ILE A 241 -5.44 -3.98 -12.84
C ILE A 241 -6.69 -4.28 -13.67
N GLY A 242 -6.64 -4.03 -14.98
CA GLY A 242 -7.83 -4.17 -15.83
C GLY A 242 -8.61 -2.88 -16.06
N VAL A 243 -8.31 -1.78 -15.35
CA VAL A 243 -8.95 -0.48 -15.58
C VAL A 243 -8.24 0.33 -16.68
N PRO A 244 -8.93 0.72 -17.78
CA PRO A 244 -8.34 1.56 -18.83
C PRO A 244 -7.89 2.92 -18.28
N GLY A 245 -6.71 3.39 -18.71
CA GLY A 245 -6.18 4.70 -18.33
C GLY A 245 -5.59 4.80 -16.91
N ARG A 246 -5.55 3.70 -16.14
CA ARG A 246 -4.79 3.61 -14.89
C ARG A 246 -3.54 2.76 -15.07
N GLY A 247 -2.47 3.12 -14.34
CA GLY A 247 -1.29 2.28 -14.22
C GLY A 247 -1.59 0.95 -13.53
N GLY A 248 -0.70 -0.02 -13.67
CA GLY A 248 -0.74 -1.23 -12.85
C GLY A 248 -0.45 -0.91 -11.37
N ALA A 249 -0.61 -1.92 -10.51
CA ALA A 249 -0.20 -1.77 -9.11
C ALA A 249 1.32 -1.53 -9.01
N ARG A 250 1.76 -0.79 -7.98
CA ARG A 250 3.20 -0.55 -7.77
C ARG A 250 3.94 -1.85 -7.40
N PRO A 251 5.26 -1.95 -7.65
CA PRO A 251 6.05 -3.13 -7.30
C PRO A 251 5.86 -3.63 -5.86
N GLY A 252 5.72 -2.70 -4.90
CA GLY A 252 5.48 -3.06 -3.49
C GLY A 252 4.25 -3.94 -3.27
N HIS A 253 3.19 -3.80 -4.08
CA HIS A 253 1.98 -4.62 -3.95
C HIS A 253 2.19 -6.08 -4.31
N TYR A 254 3.00 -6.34 -5.35
CA TYR A 254 3.29 -7.71 -5.76
C TYR A 254 4.14 -8.47 -4.76
N LEU A 255 4.82 -7.75 -3.84
CA LEU A 255 5.53 -8.38 -2.72
C LEU A 255 4.64 -8.62 -1.48
N MET A 256 3.32 -8.46 -1.59
CA MET A 256 2.39 -8.71 -0.48
C MET A 256 1.54 -9.98 -0.64
N ASN A 257 1.74 -10.76 -1.71
CA ASN A 257 0.83 -11.88 -2.04
C ASN A 257 1.10 -13.16 -1.25
N THR A 258 2.35 -13.40 -0.82
CA THR A 258 2.77 -14.62 -0.12
C THR A 258 3.61 -14.30 1.13
N PRO A 259 3.68 -15.18 2.13
CA PRO A 259 4.52 -14.98 3.32
C PRO A 259 6.00 -14.70 2.99
N GLU A 260 6.55 -15.39 1.98
CA GLU A 260 7.93 -15.25 1.52
C GLU A 260 8.18 -13.88 0.89
N GLN A 261 7.24 -13.42 0.06
CA GLN A 261 7.29 -12.08 -0.52
C GLN A 261 7.17 -10.98 0.53
N ILE A 262 6.27 -11.16 1.51
CA ILE A 262 6.11 -10.21 2.63
C ILE A 262 7.41 -10.12 3.43
N LYS A 263 8.08 -11.26 3.66
CA LYS A 263 9.38 -11.30 4.33
C LYS A 263 10.45 -10.53 3.53
N LEU A 264 10.48 -10.68 2.21
CA LEU A 264 11.39 -9.93 1.35
C LEU A 264 11.07 -8.43 1.37
N LEU A 265 9.79 -8.05 1.27
CA LEU A 265 9.33 -6.67 1.37
C LEU A 265 9.76 -6.04 2.69
N HIS A 266 9.50 -6.73 3.80
CA HIS A 266 9.92 -6.29 5.13
C HIS A 266 11.44 -6.09 5.18
N THR A 267 12.22 -7.02 4.61
CA THR A 267 13.69 -6.92 4.54
C THR A 267 14.13 -5.70 3.73
N LEU A 268 13.54 -5.46 2.56
CA LEU A 268 13.82 -4.28 1.72
C LEU A 268 13.48 -2.97 2.43
N VAL A 269 12.31 -2.89 3.05
CA VAL A 269 11.86 -1.68 3.74
C VAL A 269 12.73 -1.40 4.96
N THR A 270 13.02 -2.42 5.77
CA THR A 270 13.82 -2.26 7.00
C THR A 270 15.31 -2.13 6.71
N LYS A 271 15.92 -3.07 6.01
CA LYS A 271 17.37 -3.10 5.76
C LYS A 271 17.81 -2.30 4.53
N GLY A 272 16.95 -2.15 3.52
CA GLY A 272 17.30 -1.50 2.25
C GLY A 272 18.22 -2.32 1.35
N TYR A 273 18.43 -3.60 1.68
CA TYR A 273 19.14 -4.57 0.86
C TYR A 273 18.65 -5.98 1.16
N PHE A 274 18.97 -6.92 0.27
CA PHE A 274 18.77 -8.35 0.50
C PHE A 274 19.86 -9.17 -0.22
N GLU A 275 20.08 -10.40 0.25
CA GLU A 275 21.02 -11.33 -0.39
C GLU A 275 20.40 -11.97 -1.64
N VAL A 276 21.19 -12.02 -2.71
CA VAL A 276 20.80 -12.58 -4.01
C VAL A 276 20.79 -14.11 -3.93
N THR A 277 19.62 -14.64 -3.53
CA THR A 277 19.25 -16.04 -3.79
C THR A 277 18.37 -16.12 -5.05
N GLU A 278 18.12 -17.33 -5.52
CA GLU A 278 17.23 -17.58 -6.65
C GLU A 278 15.82 -17.02 -6.39
N GLU A 279 15.28 -17.31 -5.22
CA GLU A 279 13.94 -16.93 -4.80
C GLU A 279 13.83 -15.42 -4.57
N ASN A 280 14.76 -14.83 -3.82
CA ASN A 280 14.71 -13.41 -3.50
C ASN A 280 14.84 -12.55 -4.76
N LEU A 281 15.75 -12.91 -5.67
CA LEU A 281 15.91 -12.16 -6.90
C LEU A 281 14.67 -12.29 -7.79
N LYS A 282 14.12 -13.50 -7.93
CA LYS A 282 12.90 -13.72 -8.71
C LYS A 282 11.75 -12.88 -8.16
N MET A 283 11.44 -12.98 -6.87
CA MET A 283 10.37 -12.20 -6.23
C MET A 283 10.56 -10.68 -6.43
N TYR A 284 11.78 -10.18 -6.18
CA TYR A 284 12.09 -8.77 -6.36
C TYR A 284 11.85 -8.31 -7.80
N MET A 285 12.40 -9.03 -8.78
CA MET A 285 12.34 -8.64 -10.18
C MET A 285 10.93 -8.82 -10.78
N GLU A 286 10.23 -9.88 -10.41
CA GLU A 286 8.83 -10.10 -10.81
C GLU A 286 7.93 -8.95 -10.38
N SER A 287 8.16 -8.38 -9.21
CA SER A 287 7.37 -7.24 -8.73
C SER A 287 7.42 -6.04 -9.68
N PHE A 288 8.58 -5.77 -10.29
CA PHE A 288 8.72 -4.73 -11.31
C PHE A 288 8.11 -5.16 -12.64
N VAL A 289 8.34 -6.40 -13.08
CA VAL A 289 7.77 -6.91 -14.34
C VAL A 289 6.24 -6.85 -14.32
N LEU A 290 5.62 -7.33 -13.24
CA LEU A 290 4.17 -7.33 -13.07
C LEU A 290 3.61 -5.91 -12.95
N SER A 291 4.33 -4.98 -12.32
CA SER A 291 3.92 -3.57 -12.26
C SER A 291 3.84 -2.89 -13.63
N ASN A 292 4.54 -3.42 -14.63
CA ASN A 292 4.48 -2.92 -16.01
C ASN A 292 3.29 -3.47 -16.81
N ARG A 293 2.62 -4.52 -16.32
CA ARG A 293 1.47 -5.11 -17.01
C ARG A 293 0.19 -4.35 -16.61
N ASN A 294 -0.41 -3.66 -17.58
CA ASN A 294 -1.64 -2.92 -17.37
C ASN A 294 -2.88 -3.72 -17.81
N SER A 295 -4.05 -3.08 -17.75
CA SER A 295 -5.33 -3.65 -18.16
C SER A 295 -5.36 -4.21 -19.58
N GLU A 296 -4.76 -3.50 -20.52
CA GLU A 296 -4.73 -3.88 -21.92
C GLU A 296 -3.82 -5.08 -22.18
N PHE A 297 -2.71 -5.18 -21.45
CA PHE A 297 -1.86 -6.38 -21.49
C PHE A 297 -2.67 -7.64 -21.18
N TYR A 298 -3.40 -7.67 -20.06
CA TYR A 298 -4.18 -8.85 -19.66
C TYR A 298 -5.40 -9.08 -20.55
N LYS A 299 -5.99 -8.02 -21.11
CA LYS A 299 -7.05 -8.15 -22.12
C LYS A 299 -6.55 -8.86 -23.38
N ASN A 300 -5.33 -8.56 -23.81
CA ASN A 300 -4.72 -9.17 -25.00
C ASN A 300 -4.09 -10.53 -24.71
N ASN A 301 -3.86 -10.87 -23.43
CA ASN A 301 -3.21 -12.10 -22.99
C ASN A 301 -3.98 -12.72 -21.80
N PRO A 302 -5.22 -13.22 -22.00
CA PRO A 302 -6.09 -13.67 -20.91
C PRO A 302 -5.56 -14.90 -20.15
N ASP A 303 -4.64 -15.65 -20.75
CA ASP A 303 -4.05 -16.85 -20.16
C ASP A 303 -2.81 -16.55 -19.30
N ILE A 304 -2.33 -15.30 -19.26
CA ILE A 304 -1.17 -14.89 -18.46
C ILE A 304 -1.59 -14.53 -17.04
N SER A 305 -0.89 -15.11 -16.07
CA SER A 305 -1.10 -14.83 -14.64
C SER A 305 -0.83 -13.36 -14.28
N PRO A 306 -1.69 -12.71 -13.47
CA PRO A 306 -1.45 -11.37 -12.96
C PRO A 306 -0.50 -11.32 -11.76
N THR A 307 -0.12 -12.47 -11.21
CA THR A 307 0.71 -12.59 -10.00
C THR A 307 2.05 -13.26 -10.25
N GLU A 308 2.29 -13.78 -11.45
CA GLU A 308 3.49 -14.56 -11.79
C GLU A 308 3.99 -14.25 -13.21
N THR A 309 5.27 -14.49 -13.44
CA THR A 309 5.88 -14.36 -14.77
C THR A 309 6.50 -15.68 -15.21
N GLU A 310 6.68 -15.82 -16.51
CA GLU A 310 7.39 -16.94 -17.13
C GLU A 310 8.91 -16.89 -16.97
N PHE A 311 9.45 -15.80 -16.40
CA PHE A 311 10.89 -15.59 -16.27
C PHE A 311 11.44 -16.30 -15.04
N ASP A 312 12.62 -16.88 -15.20
CA ASP A 312 13.34 -17.55 -14.12
C ASP A 312 14.51 -16.72 -13.59
N TYR A 313 15.22 -17.26 -12.60
CA TYR A 313 16.41 -16.62 -12.04
C TYR A 313 17.51 -16.33 -13.07
N LYS A 314 17.73 -17.23 -14.03
CA LYS A 314 18.79 -17.07 -15.05
C LYS A 314 18.47 -15.91 -15.95
N ASP A 315 17.20 -15.73 -16.27
CA ASP A 315 16.72 -14.59 -17.05
C ASP A 315 16.97 -13.27 -16.34
N TYR A 316 16.67 -13.19 -15.05
CA TYR A 316 16.92 -11.98 -14.25
C TYR A 316 18.41 -11.69 -14.04
N ILE A 317 19.24 -12.71 -13.83
CA ILE A 317 20.69 -12.52 -13.78
C ILE A 317 21.24 -12.07 -15.12
N ALA A 318 20.82 -12.68 -16.22
CA ALA A 318 21.24 -12.27 -17.56
C ALA A 318 20.79 -10.83 -17.86
N LEU A 319 19.60 -10.45 -17.40
CA LEU A 319 19.08 -9.08 -17.48
C LEU A 319 19.96 -8.11 -16.69
N LEU A 320 20.23 -8.39 -15.41
CA LEU A 320 21.11 -7.55 -14.59
C LEU A 320 22.50 -7.45 -15.22
N LEU A 321 23.07 -8.53 -15.74
CA LEU A 321 24.38 -8.47 -16.38
C LEU A 321 24.39 -7.80 -17.77
N GLY A 322 23.26 -7.25 -18.23
CA GLY A 322 23.13 -6.63 -19.55
C GLY A 322 23.26 -7.63 -20.71
N LYS A 323 23.12 -8.92 -20.44
CA LYS A 323 23.27 -10.02 -21.41
C LYS A 323 21.96 -10.42 -22.08
N LYS A 324 20.83 -10.08 -21.48
CA LYS A 324 19.48 -10.39 -21.99
C LYS A 324 18.59 -9.16 -21.82
N ARG A 325 17.68 -8.92 -22.77
CA ARG A 325 16.50 -8.07 -22.55
C ARG A 325 15.30 -8.99 -22.37
N LEU A 326 14.47 -8.73 -21.36
CA LEU A 326 13.20 -9.43 -21.22
C LEU A 326 12.20 -8.84 -22.21
N ASN A 327 11.29 -9.66 -22.73
CA ASN A 327 10.16 -9.17 -23.52
C ASN A 327 8.92 -9.18 -22.63
N ILE A 328 8.70 -8.11 -21.86
CA ILE A 328 7.60 -8.08 -20.87
C ILE A 328 6.26 -7.60 -21.47
N GLY A 329 6.16 -7.52 -22.80
CA GLY A 329 5.10 -6.82 -23.52
C GLY A 329 5.44 -5.34 -23.70
N LYS A 330 5.25 -4.80 -24.91
CA LYS A 330 5.56 -3.40 -25.21
C LYS A 330 4.51 -2.47 -24.61
N TYR A 331 4.95 -1.42 -23.93
CA TYR A 331 4.13 -0.24 -23.64
C TYR A 331 3.82 0.56 -24.93
N ASP A 332 4.66 0.42 -25.97
CA ASP A 332 4.62 1.24 -27.20
C ASP A 332 3.38 1.03 -28.10
N GLU A 333 2.64 -0.06 -27.96
CA GLU A 333 1.39 -0.26 -28.73
C GLU A 333 0.20 0.50 -28.11
N ILE A 334 0.37 0.99 -26.88
CA ILE A 334 -0.61 1.77 -26.16
C ILE A 334 -0.08 3.20 -26.17
N GLY A 335 -0.58 3.98 -27.12
CA GLY A 335 -0.03 5.29 -27.49
C GLY A 335 0.39 6.17 -26.30
N PRO A 336 1.41 7.03 -26.47
CA PRO A 336 2.01 7.77 -25.38
C PRO A 336 0.93 8.46 -24.55
N PHE A 337 1.00 8.33 -23.23
CA PHE A 337 0.33 9.24 -22.32
C PHE A 337 0.74 10.64 -22.77
N LYS A 338 -0.15 11.34 -23.48
CA LYS A 338 -0.05 12.77 -23.72
C LYS A 338 -0.27 13.42 -22.35
N GLY A 339 0.77 13.42 -21.54
CA GLY A 339 0.91 14.36 -20.45
C GLY A 339 1.04 15.73 -21.07
N ASP A 340 -0.10 16.32 -21.42
CA ASP A 340 -0.20 17.73 -21.76
C ASP A 340 0.29 18.52 -20.54
N GLY A 341 1.55 18.97 -20.54
CA GLY A 341 2.07 19.74 -19.41
C GLY A 341 3.54 20.09 -19.38
N PHE A 342 4.44 19.40 -20.08
CA PHE A 342 5.84 19.83 -20.15
C PHE A 342 6.07 20.76 -21.33
N ILE A 343 5.94 22.06 -21.04
CA ILE A 343 6.39 23.16 -21.89
C ILE A 343 7.86 22.91 -22.24
N LYS A 344 8.11 22.53 -23.50
CA LYS A 344 9.45 22.63 -24.09
C LYS A 344 9.80 24.10 -24.18
N ASN A 345 10.63 24.59 -23.25
CA ASN A 345 11.37 25.82 -23.49
C ASN A 345 12.26 25.61 -24.71
N LYS A 346 11.81 26.11 -25.87
CA LYS A 346 12.66 26.36 -27.02
C LYS A 346 13.62 27.47 -26.64
N THR A 347 14.85 27.13 -26.28
CA THR A 347 15.97 28.04 -26.48
C THR A 347 16.29 28.05 -27.98
N SER A 348 15.89 29.13 -28.64
CA SER A 348 16.36 29.49 -29.98
C SER A 348 17.86 29.80 -29.91
N ARG A 349 18.62 29.20 -30.82
CA ARG A 349 19.88 29.79 -31.32
C ARG A 349 19.56 30.79 -32.42
#